data_AF-A0A348UM98-F1
#
_entry.id   AF-A0A348UM98-F1
#
_cell.length_a   1.000
_cell.length_b   1.000
_cell.length_c   1.000
_cell.angle_alpha   90.00
_cell.angle_beta   90.00
_cell.angle_gamma   90.00
#
_symmetry.space_group_name_H-M   'P 1'
#
loop_
_entity.id
_entity.type
_entity.pdbx_description
1 polymer ?
#
loop_
_entity_poly.entity_id
_entity_poly.type
_entity_poly.pdbx_seq_one_letter_code
_entity_poly.pdbx_strand_id
1 'polypeptide(L)'
;MSATYQIAIIGSGPAGLSAAARAAELDRAVGASYPRHILLEGFGEHAKTIQRYQKGKHVMDEPGYLDLRSDLAFAAGTREAILGEWLQGIDRTGLNIRYNAEVAAVSGTR
;
A
#
# COMPACT_ATOMS: atom_id res chain seq x y z
N MET A 1 -7.57 22.65 -7.51
CA MET A 1 -7.42 22.84 -6.05
C MET A 1 -6.33 21.89 -5.57
N SER A 2 -5.38 22.37 -4.77
CA SER A 2 -4.36 21.52 -4.16
C SER A 2 -4.94 20.86 -2.91
N ALA A 3 -4.88 19.53 -2.82
CA ALA A 3 -5.24 18.80 -1.60
C ALA A 3 -3.99 18.61 -0.74
N THR A 4 -4.08 18.92 0.55
CA THR A 4 -3.00 18.72 1.51
C THR A 4 -3.22 17.42 2.27
N TYR A 5 -2.20 16.57 2.31
CA TYR A 5 -2.18 15.33 3.09
C TYR A 5 -1.13 15.44 4.19
N GLN A 6 -1.37 14.79 5.32
CA GLN A 6 -0.39 14.68 6.41
C GLN A 6 0.74 13.71 6.06
N ILE A 7 0.42 12.65 5.32
CA ILE A 7 1.36 11.60 4.94
C ILE A 7 1.22 11.34 3.43
N ALA A 8 2.33 11.41 2.71
CA ALA A 8 2.43 10.92 1.34
C ALA A 8 3.29 9.65 1.32
N ILE A 9 2.78 8.59 0.73
CA ILE A 9 3.43 7.29 0.61
C ILE A 9 3.68 7.06 -0.88
N ILE A 10 4.91 6.73 -1.25
CA ILE A 10 5.31 6.61 -2.65
C ILE A 10 5.63 5.15 -2.95
N GLY A 11 4.86 4.56 -3.87
CA GLY A 11 4.95 3.17 -4.31
C GLY A 11 4.04 2.23 -3.52
N SER A 12 3.23 1.44 -4.24
CA SER A 12 2.27 0.48 -3.69
C SER A 12 2.81 -0.96 -3.67
N GLY A 13 4.11 -1.10 -3.39
CA GLY A 13 4.69 -2.39 -3.00
C GLY A 13 4.28 -2.80 -1.58
N PRO A 14 4.80 -3.92 -1.06
CA PRO A 14 4.41 -4.44 0.26
C PRO A 14 4.54 -3.40 1.39
N ALA A 15 5.67 -2.68 1.42
CA ALA A 15 5.93 -1.65 2.42
C ALA A 15 4.96 -0.47 2.33
N GLY A 16 4.67 0.01 1.12
CA GLY A 16 3.76 1.14 0.92
C GLY A 16 2.30 0.79 1.21
N LEU A 17 1.87 -0.42 0.83
CA LEU A 17 0.56 -0.95 1.19
C LEU A 17 0.41 -1.10 2.70
N SER A 18 1.41 -1.67 3.37
CA SER A 18 1.45 -1.80 4.83
C SER A 18 1.37 -0.43 5.53
N ALA A 19 2.17 0.53 5.08
CA ALA A 19 2.15 1.89 5.62
C ALA A 19 0.80 2.61 5.39
N ALA A 20 0.22 2.45 4.20
CA ALA A 20 -1.07 3.06 3.88
C ALA A 20 -2.21 2.44 4.69
N ALA A 21 -2.21 1.12 4.86
CA ALA A 21 -3.15 0.42 5.72
C ALA A 21 -3.09 0.90 7.17
N ARG A 22 -1.87 1.04 7.70
CA ARG A 22 -1.69 1.60 9.04
C ARG A 22 -2.16 3.04 9.14
N ALA A 23 -1.90 3.87 8.13
CA ALA A 23 -2.37 5.26 8.12
C ALA A 23 -3.90 5.35 8.06
N ALA A 24 -4.55 4.50 7.26
CA ALA A 24 -6.01 4.41 7.17
C ALA A 24 -6.63 3.97 8.51
N GLU A 25 -6.00 3.02 9.22
CA GLU A 25 -6.43 2.62 10.57
C GLU A 25 -6.35 3.79 11.55
N LEU A 26 -5.22 4.50 11.58
CA LEU A 26 -5.03 5.65 12.46
C LEU A 26 -6.04 6.77 12.16
N ASP A 27 -6.35 7.00 10.88
CA ASP A 27 -7.39 7.95 10.46
C ASP A 27 -8.77 7.55 11.01
N ARG A 28 -9.12 6.26 10.96
CA ARG A 28 -10.37 5.75 11.55
C ARG A 28 -10.38 5.87 13.08
N ALA A 29 -9.28 5.53 13.74
CA ALA A 29 -9.15 5.55 15.19
C ALA A 29 -9.36 6.96 15.79
N VAL A 30 -8.96 8.01 15.06
CA VAL A 30 -9.19 9.41 15.47
C VAL A 30 -10.49 10.00 14.93
N GLY A 31 -11.31 9.21 14.22
CA GLY A 31 -12.58 9.66 13.64
C GLY A 31 -12.41 10.69 12.52
N ALA A 32 -11.33 10.63 11.75
CA ALA A 32 -11.09 11.55 10.65
C ALA A 32 -12.20 11.44 9.58
N SER A 33 -12.80 12.57 9.21
CA SER A 33 -13.88 12.61 8.22
C SER A 33 -13.40 12.42 6.77
N TYR A 34 -12.09 12.51 6.53
CA TYR A 34 -11.46 12.31 5.24
C TYR A 34 -10.08 11.65 5.41
N PRO A 35 -9.57 10.91 4.41
CA PRO A 35 -8.24 10.31 4.47
C PRO A 35 -7.17 11.40 4.57
N ARG A 36 -6.30 11.28 5.57
CA ARG A 36 -5.19 12.24 5.77
C ARG A 36 -3.90 11.76 5.14
N HIS A 37 -3.87 10.52 4.67
CA HIS A 37 -2.78 9.95 3.88
C HIS A 37 -3.13 9.93 2.39
N ILE A 38 -2.09 9.86 1.54
CA ILE A 38 -2.21 9.50 0.13
C ILE A 38 -1.11 8.49 -0.23
N LEU A 39 -1.47 7.43 -0.95
CA LEU A 39 -0.56 6.47 -1.56
C LEU A 39 -0.48 6.73 -3.07
N LEU A 40 0.72 6.98 -3.60
CA LEU A 40 0.96 7.27 -5.01
C LEU A 40 1.64 6.07 -5.66
N GLU A 41 1.00 5.51 -6.68
CA GLU A 41 1.55 4.41 -7.48
C GLU A 41 1.75 4.88 -8.92
N GLY A 42 2.97 4.72 -9.45
CA GLY A 42 3.30 5.14 -10.80
C GLY A 42 2.63 4.29 -11.89
N PHE A 43 2.22 3.06 -11.57
CA PHE A 43 1.60 2.12 -12.50
C PHE A 43 0.08 2.01 -12.28
N GLY A 44 -0.60 1.31 -13.19
CA GLY A 44 -2.04 1.08 -13.13
C GLY A 44 -2.49 0.01 -12.12
N GLU A 45 -1.56 -0.70 -11.51
CA GLU A 45 -1.82 -1.79 -10.57
C GLU A 45 -0.86 -1.72 -9.38
N HIS A 46 -1.27 -2.31 -8.26
CA HIS A 46 -0.42 -2.42 -7.08
C HIS A 46 0.72 -3.42 -7.27
N ALA A 47 1.77 -3.28 -6.47
CA ALA A 47 2.88 -4.23 -6.40
C ALA A 47 3.51 -4.61 -7.75
N LYS A 48 3.84 -3.61 -8.59
CA LYS A 48 4.41 -3.74 -9.95
C LYS A 48 5.42 -4.89 -10.12
N THR A 49 6.35 -5.07 -9.18
CA THR A 49 7.35 -6.14 -9.26
C THR A 49 6.72 -7.52 -9.22
N ILE A 50 5.76 -7.75 -8.30
CA ILE A 50 5.08 -9.04 -8.14
C ILE A 50 4.08 -9.27 -9.27
N GLN A 51 3.47 -8.21 -9.80
CA GLN A 51 2.66 -8.28 -11.03
C GLN A 51 3.42 -8.87 -12.21
N ARG A 52 4.76 -8.75 -12.24
CA ARG A 52 5.60 -9.27 -13.33
C ARG A 52 6.19 -10.64 -13.05
N TYR A 53 5.90 -11.25 -11.91
CA TYR A 53 6.35 -12.60 -11.62
C TYR A 53 5.66 -13.62 -12.54
N GLN A 54 6.34 -14.75 -12.77
CA GLN A 54 5.76 -15.87 -13.49
C GLN A 54 4.50 -16.36 -12.78
N LYS A 55 3.53 -16.86 -13.56
CA LYS A 55 2.30 -17.44 -13.01
C LYS A 55 2.64 -18.54 -12.00
N GLY A 56 2.01 -18.52 -10.83
CA GLY A 56 2.25 -19.50 -9.77
C GLY A 56 3.59 -19.36 -9.05
N LYS A 57 4.41 -18.34 -9.34
CA LYS A 57 5.65 -18.08 -8.59
C LYS A 57 5.33 -17.92 -7.11
N HIS A 58 6.05 -18.67 -6.27
CA HIS A 58 5.98 -18.52 -4.82
C HIS A 58 6.72 -17.26 -4.38
N VAL A 59 6.11 -16.48 -3.50
CA VAL A 59 6.67 -15.27 -2.89
C VAL A 59 6.67 -15.48 -1.37
N MET A 60 7.82 -15.21 -0.75
CA MET A 60 8.07 -15.40 0.67
C MET A 60 7.70 -14.14 1.47
N ASP A 61 7.44 -14.30 2.76
CA ASP A 61 7.08 -13.26 3.74
C ASP A 61 8.13 -13.11 4.86
N GLU A 62 9.37 -13.52 4.59
CA GLU A 62 10.44 -13.52 5.58
C GLU A 62 10.84 -12.10 6.05
N PRO A 63 11.26 -11.93 7.32
CA PRO A 63 11.38 -12.98 8.34
C PRO A 63 10.07 -13.26 9.11
N GLY A 64 9.74 -14.53 9.31
CA GLY A 64 8.49 -14.93 9.99
C GLY A 64 8.40 -14.65 11.50
N TYR A 65 9.47 -14.18 12.14
CA TYR A 65 9.49 -13.87 13.59
C TYR A 65 9.09 -12.44 13.94
N LEU A 66 8.89 -11.58 12.93
CA LEU A 66 8.49 -10.19 13.14
C LEU A 66 6.97 -10.05 13.13
N ASP A 67 6.43 -9.41 14.16
CA ASP A 67 5.01 -9.08 14.20
C ASP A 67 4.66 -8.05 13.11
N LEU A 68 3.63 -8.38 12.34
CA LEU A 68 3.10 -7.51 11.30
C LEU A 68 2.29 -6.36 11.94
N ARG A 69 2.61 -5.12 11.56
CA ARG A 69 1.96 -3.89 12.06
C ARG A 69 1.02 -3.26 11.04
N SER A 70 0.31 -4.10 10.28
CA SER A 70 -0.58 -3.68 9.19
C SER A 70 -1.91 -4.45 9.24
N ASP A 71 -2.99 -3.77 8.85
CA ASP A 71 -4.34 -4.34 8.70
C ASP A 71 -4.51 -5.16 7.41
N LEU A 72 -3.53 -5.10 6.50
CA LEU A 72 -3.42 -6.01 5.36
C LEU A 72 -2.65 -7.26 5.76
N ALA A 73 -3.04 -8.41 5.21
CA ALA A 73 -2.33 -9.66 5.38
C ALA A 73 -1.08 -9.72 4.49
N PHE A 74 0.05 -10.10 5.08
CA PHE A 74 1.28 -10.41 4.38
C PHE A 74 1.68 -11.82 4.78
N ALA A 75 1.38 -12.78 3.91
CA ALA A 75 1.69 -14.19 4.09
C ALA A 75 2.31 -14.74 2.81
N ALA A 76 3.20 -15.73 2.95
CA ALA A 76 3.78 -16.43 1.82
C ALA A 76 2.68 -17.12 0.98
N GLY A 77 2.87 -17.15 -0.34
CA GLY A 77 1.83 -17.61 -1.24
C GLY A 77 2.24 -17.57 -2.71
N THR A 78 1.34 -18.01 -3.59
CA THR A 78 1.52 -17.79 -5.03
C THR A 78 1.36 -16.31 -5.36
N ARG A 79 1.98 -15.88 -6.46
CA ARG A 79 1.80 -14.55 -7.03
C ARG A 79 0.33 -14.13 -7.04
N GLU A 80 -0.54 -14.97 -7.56
CA GLU A 80 -1.97 -14.66 -7.72
C GLU A 80 -2.68 -14.54 -6.36
N ALA A 81 -2.36 -15.44 -5.41
CA ALA A 81 -2.94 -15.40 -4.07
C ALA A 81 -2.57 -14.09 -3.35
N ILE A 82 -1.30 -13.72 -3.40
CA ILE A 82 -0.81 -12.50 -2.72
C ILE A 82 -1.38 -11.23 -3.35
N LEU A 83 -1.37 -11.14 -4.68
CA LEU A 83 -1.94 -9.97 -5.38
C LEU A 83 -3.44 -9.85 -5.11
N GLY A 84 -4.16 -10.97 -5.05
CA GLY A 84 -5.59 -11.02 -4.75
C GLY A 84 -5.90 -10.60 -3.31
N GLU A 85 -5.16 -11.10 -2.32
CA GLU A 85 -5.30 -10.72 -0.91
C GLU A 85 -5.04 -9.22 -0.71
N TRP A 86 -4.00 -8.68 -1.34
CA TRP A 86 -3.72 -7.25 -1.24
C TRP A 86 -4.77 -6.40 -1.92
N LEU A 87 -5.31 -6.83 -3.06
CA LEU A 87 -6.40 -6.11 -3.73
C LEU A 87 -7.66 -6.06 -2.84
N GLN A 88 -8.07 -7.21 -2.30
CA GLN A 88 -9.21 -7.28 -1.38
C GLN A 88 -8.98 -6.42 -0.13
N GLY A 89 -7.76 -6.41 0.38
CA GLY A 89 -7.40 -5.58 1.53
C GLY A 89 -7.40 -4.08 1.22
N ILE A 90 -6.94 -3.66 0.05
CA ILE A 90 -7.04 -2.27 -0.44
C ILE A 90 -8.51 -1.83 -0.45
N ASP A 91 -9.38 -2.64 -1.03
CA ASP A 91 -10.81 -2.35 -1.14
C ASP A 91 -11.49 -2.32 0.24
N ARG A 92 -11.20 -3.31 1.09
CA ARG A 92 -11.75 -3.42 2.45
C ARG A 92 -11.36 -2.24 3.34
N THR A 93 -10.11 -1.80 3.25
CA THR A 93 -9.58 -0.74 4.13
C THR A 93 -9.84 0.66 3.59
N GLY A 94 -10.30 0.78 2.34
CA GLY A 94 -10.57 2.05 1.69
C GLY A 94 -9.32 2.91 1.55
N LEU A 95 -8.17 2.31 1.19
CA LEU A 95 -6.92 3.05 1.07
C LEU A 95 -7.07 4.20 0.07
N ASN A 96 -6.56 5.37 0.44
CA ASN A 96 -6.50 6.50 -0.48
C ASN A 96 -5.31 6.35 -1.42
N ILE A 97 -5.45 5.46 -2.40
CA ILE A 97 -4.45 5.18 -3.43
C ILE A 97 -4.78 5.89 -4.74
N ARG A 98 -3.76 6.48 -5.37
CA ARG A 98 -3.81 7.03 -6.72
C ARG A 98 -2.83 6.29 -7.62
N TYR A 99 -3.38 5.56 -8.57
CA TYR A 99 -2.64 4.89 -9.64
C TYR A 99 -2.26 5.86 -10.76
N ASN A 100 -1.32 5.45 -11.62
CA ASN A 100 -0.76 6.25 -12.71
C ASN A 100 -0.24 7.63 -12.24
N ALA A 101 0.30 7.69 -11.03
CA ALA A 101 0.82 8.88 -10.37
C ALA A 101 2.31 8.71 -10.08
N GLU A 102 3.13 8.82 -11.14
CA GLU A 102 4.58 8.80 -11.01
C GLU A 102 5.07 10.07 -10.30
N VAL A 103 5.80 9.90 -9.20
CA VAL A 103 6.40 11.02 -8.47
C VAL A 103 7.71 11.40 -9.13
N ALA A 104 7.72 12.56 -9.79
CA ALA A 104 8.90 13.07 -10.51
C ALA A 104 9.92 13.76 -9.58
N ALA A 105 9.47 14.40 -8.50
CA ALA A 105 10.33 15.11 -7.57
C ALA A 105 9.68 15.21 -6.18
N VAL A 106 10.52 15.24 -5.14
CA VAL A 106 10.13 15.58 -3.77
C VAL A 106 10.96 16.77 -3.34
N SER A 107 10.32 17.81 -2.80
CA SER A 107 10.98 19.02 -2.31
C SER A 107 10.38 19.42 -0.98
N GLY A 108 11.18 20.10 -0.15
CA GLY A 108 10.78 20.56 1.17
C GLY A 108 11.93 21.23 1.91
N THR A 109 11.59 21.93 2.98
CA THR A 109 12.55 22.53 3.92
C THR A 109 12.42 21.83 5.28
N ARG A 110 13.53 21.75 6.02
CA ARG A 110 13.57 21.16 7.35
C ARG A 110 12.97 22.08 8.41
#